data_AF-A0A7Y2ARL4-F1
#
_entry.id   AF-A0A7Y2ARL4-F1
#
_cell.length_a   1.000
_cell.length_b   1.000
_cell.length_c   1.000
_cell.angle_alpha   90.00
_cell.angle_beta   90.00
_cell.angle_gamma   90.00
#
_symmetry.space_group_name_H-M   'P 1'
#
loop_
_entity.id
_entity.type
_entity.pdbx_description
1 polymer ?
#
loop_
_entity_poly.entity_id
_entity_poly.type
_entity_poly.pdbx_seq_one_letter_code
_entity_poly.pdbx_strand_id
1 'polypeptide(L)'
;MIRFLLPVICLFLLHSCADNLPPYENTATDAIRLNQVGYYPATSKRAIITKATTASEFKVVDFQKNKTVFTAKLSESLIWDLAGETVQVADFSSLKQQGIFVLYVDGIGYSHPFEIKPAVLNKALKAAIKGQYYQRASMGLEKEYASLWERSKGHPDDSVLFHLSTGRSGVVVSPKGWYDAGDYGKYVVNGALSLGQMLTLYEQYPTII
;
A
#
# COMPACT_ATOMS: atom_id res chain seq x y z
N MET A 1 -0.26 -42.06 -67.01
CA MET A 1 -1.12 -41.73 -65.85
C MET A 1 -0.22 -41.27 -64.70
N ILE A 2 -0.04 -39.97 -64.49
CA ILE A 2 0.71 -39.42 -63.36
C ILE A 2 -0.17 -38.33 -62.75
N ARG A 3 -0.74 -38.59 -61.57
CA ARG A 3 -1.58 -37.66 -60.81
C ARG A 3 -0.66 -36.83 -59.90
N PHE A 4 -0.57 -35.53 -60.14
CA PHE A 4 -0.01 -34.58 -59.19
C PHE A 4 -1.03 -34.29 -58.10
N LEU A 5 -0.72 -34.64 -56.84
CA LEU A 5 -1.42 -34.11 -55.66
C LEU A 5 -0.83 -32.75 -55.31
N LEU A 6 -1.62 -31.69 -55.40
CA LEU A 6 -1.30 -30.41 -54.76
C LEU A 6 -1.58 -30.53 -53.25
N PRO A 7 -0.63 -30.14 -52.36
CA PRO A 7 -0.93 -30.00 -50.94
C PRO A 7 -1.68 -28.68 -50.71
N VAL A 8 -2.89 -28.77 -50.17
CA VAL A 8 -3.64 -27.61 -49.66
C VAL A 8 -2.98 -27.16 -48.37
N ILE A 9 -2.22 -26.06 -48.43
CA ILE A 9 -1.67 -25.40 -47.25
C ILE A 9 -2.80 -24.58 -46.61
N CYS A 10 -3.42 -25.12 -45.56
CA CYS A 10 -4.32 -24.36 -44.69
C CYS A 10 -3.49 -23.40 -43.83
N LEU A 11 -3.43 -22.14 -44.24
CA LEU A 11 -2.84 -21.06 -43.46
C LEU A 11 -3.80 -20.67 -42.33
N PHE A 12 -3.61 -21.23 -41.13
CA PHE A 12 -4.32 -20.78 -39.93
C PHE A 12 -3.77 -19.41 -39.52
N LEU A 13 -4.47 -18.34 -39.92
CA LEU A 13 -4.26 -17.00 -39.39
C LEU A 13 -4.71 -16.98 -37.93
N LEU A 14 -3.78 -17.20 -37.00
CA LEU A 14 -3.95 -16.87 -35.58
C LEU A 14 -4.14 -15.36 -35.44
N HIS A 15 -5.38 -14.91 -35.58
CA HIS A 15 -5.77 -13.58 -35.12
C HIS A 15 -5.66 -13.60 -33.60
N SER A 16 -4.54 -13.09 -33.08
CA SER A 16 -4.43 -12.66 -31.70
C SER A 16 -5.62 -11.72 -31.46
N CYS A 17 -6.63 -12.17 -30.71
CA CYS A 17 -7.65 -11.29 -30.14
C CYS A 17 -6.91 -10.29 -29.26
N ALA A 18 -6.51 -9.16 -29.82
CA ALA A 18 -6.03 -8.04 -29.05
C ALA A 18 -7.23 -7.58 -28.22
N ASP A 19 -7.15 -7.73 -26.91
CA ASP A 19 -8.11 -7.12 -26.00
C ASP A 19 -8.12 -5.62 -26.28
N ASN A 20 -9.23 -5.10 -26.81
CA ASN A 20 -9.46 -3.67 -26.98
C ASN A 20 -9.74 -3.05 -25.61
N LEU A 21 -8.68 -2.89 -24.81
CA LEU A 21 -8.73 -2.14 -23.56
C LEU A 21 -8.83 -0.63 -23.87
N PRO A 22 -9.71 0.12 -23.18
CA PRO A 22 -9.66 1.57 -23.21
C PRO A 22 -8.28 2.06 -22.74
N PRO A 23 -7.73 3.15 -23.28
CA PRO A 23 -6.45 3.68 -22.81
C PRO A 23 -6.53 4.08 -21.32
N TYR A 24 -5.44 3.90 -20.58
CA TYR A 24 -5.32 4.44 -19.23
C TYR A 24 -4.98 5.93 -19.28
N GLU A 25 -5.98 6.80 -19.07
CA GLU A 25 -5.83 8.26 -19.17
C GLU A 25 -5.36 8.90 -17.85
N ASN A 26 -4.47 8.23 -17.10
CA ASN A 26 -4.00 8.69 -15.77
C ASN A 26 -5.12 9.01 -14.77
N THR A 27 -6.29 8.42 -14.99
CA THR A 27 -7.48 8.60 -14.15
C THR A 27 -7.87 7.24 -13.58
N ALA A 28 -7.89 7.16 -12.26
CA ALA A 28 -8.34 5.99 -11.53
C ALA A 28 -9.74 6.24 -10.96
N THR A 29 -10.52 5.18 -10.78
CA THR A 29 -11.80 5.21 -10.09
C THR A 29 -11.64 4.83 -8.62
N ASP A 30 -12.38 5.53 -7.75
CA ASP A 30 -12.45 5.20 -6.31
C ASP A 30 -13.27 3.93 -6.03
N ALA A 31 -13.98 3.42 -7.04
CA ALA A 31 -14.78 2.21 -6.95
C ALA A 31 -13.95 0.91 -6.93
N ILE A 32 -12.65 0.99 -7.20
CA ILE A 32 -11.71 -0.13 -7.14
C ILE A 32 -10.71 0.12 -6.03
N ARG A 33 -10.94 -0.49 -4.86
CA ARG A 33 -10.13 -0.31 -3.66
C ARG A 33 -9.12 -1.45 -3.52
N LEU A 34 -7.84 -1.11 -3.44
CA LEU A 34 -6.74 -2.07 -3.40
C LEU A 34 -5.55 -1.53 -2.60
N ASN A 35 -4.53 -2.36 -2.36
CA ASN A 35 -3.28 -1.89 -1.77
C ASN A 35 -2.50 -1.08 -2.81
N GLN A 36 -2.54 0.25 -2.69
CA GLN A 36 -1.91 1.17 -3.63
C GLN A 36 -0.37 1.14 -3.60
N VAL A 37 0.26 0.56 -2.56
CA VAL A 37 1.70 0.29 -2.57
C VAL A 37 1.98 -0.97 -3.38
N GLY A 38 1.23 -2.04 -3.14
CA GLY A 38 1.30 -3.26 -3.91
C GLY A 38 1.33 -4.55 -3.09
N TYR A 39 1.76 -5.63 -3.74
CA TYR A 39 1.65 -6.99 -3.24
C TYR A 39 2.96 -7.78 -3.39
N TYR A 40 3.20 -8.73 -2.48
CA TYR A 40 4.28 -9.69 -2.64
C TYR A 40 3.89 -10.76 -3.68
N PRO A 41 4.83 -11.28 -4.49
CA PRO A 41 4.51 -12.21 -5.57
C PRO A 41 3.76 -13.47 -5.13
N ALA A 42 4.09 -14.02 -3.95
CA ALA A 42 3.56 -15.29 -3.46
C ALA A 42 2.49 -15.14 -2.36
N THR A 43 1.91 -13.96 -2.17
CA THR A 43 0.86 -13.71 -1.17
C THR A 43 -0.50 -13.48 -1.81
N SER A 44 -1.54 -13.41 -0.97
CA SER A 44 -2.88 -13.00 -1.40
C SER A 44 -2.86 -11.59 -2.00
N LYS A 45 -3.63 -11.40 -3.07
CA LYS A 45 -3.79 -10.13 -3.79
C LYS A 45 -5.24 -9.97 -4.19
N ARG A 46 -5.88 -8.94 -3.64
CA ARG A 46 -7.31 -8.70 -3.82
C ARG A 46 -7.56 -7.21 -4.03
N ALA A 47 -8.51 -6.91 -4.90
CA ALA A 47 -9.17 -5.62 -4.98
C ALA A 47 -10.66 -5.78 -4.66
N ILE A 48 -11.24 -4.74 -4.07
CA ILE A 48 -12.65 -4.68 -3.70
C ILE A 48 -13.34 -3.71 -4.66
N ILE A 49 -14.37 -4.21 -5.32
CA ILE A 49 -15.18 -3.46 -6.28
C ILE A 49 -16.44 -3.02 -5.56
N THR A 50 -16.62 -1.71 -5.38
CA THR A 50 -17.70 -1.16 -4.53
C THR A 50 -18.84 -0.53 -5.32
N LYS A 51 -18.70 -0.48 -6.65
CA LYS A 51 -19.77 -0.05 -7.57
C LYS A 51 -20.38 -1.30 -8.20
N ALA A 52 -21.72 -1.37 -8.18
CA ALA A 52 -22.46 -2.41 -8.87
C ALA A 52 -22.08 -2.43 -10.37
N THR A 53 -21.82 -3.62 -10.90
CA THR A 53 -21.46 -3.82 -12.31
C THR A 53 -22.12 -5.09 -12.84
N THR A 54 -22.34 -5.12 -14.16
CA THR A 54 -22.74 -6.31 -14.91
C THR A 54 -21.53 -7.09 -15.43
N ALA A 55 -20.31 -6.56 -15.27
CA ALA A 55 -19.09 -7.25 -15.63
C ALA A 55 -18.93 -8.54 -14.80
N SER A 56 -18.61 -9.64 -15.48
CA SER A 56 -18.36 -10.93 -14.83
C SER A 56 -16.88 -11.19 -14.57
N GLU A 57 -15.99 -10.41 -15.19
CA GLU A 57 -14.54 -10.54 -15.11
C GLU A 57 -13.86 -9.21 -14.80
N PHE A 58 -12.61 -9.32 -14.36
CA PHE A 58 -11.68 -8.22 -14.24
C PHE A 58 -10.37 -8.60 -14.93
N LYS A 59 -9.59 -7.57 -15.29
CA LYS A 59 -8.30 -7.72 -15.95
C LYS A 59 -7.21 -7.03 -15.14
N VAL A 60 -6.03 -7.62 -15.07
CA VAL A 60 -4.81 -6.93 -14.62
C VAL A 60 -3.98 -6.62 -15.86
N VAL A 61 -3.63 -5.35 -16.01
CA VAL A 61 -2.97 -4.79 -17.19
C VAL A 61 -1.57 -4.34 -16.79
N ASP A 62 -0.56 -4.76 -17.54
CA ASP A 62 0.82 -4.25 -17.42
C ASP A 62 0.80 -2.77 -17.77
N PHE A 63 1.18 -1.94 -16.80
CA PHE A 63 1.06 -0.48 -16.88
C PHE A 63 1.92 0.12 -17.98
N GLN A 64 3.08 -0.49 -18.26
CA GLN A 64 4.01 0.03 -19.27
C GLN A 64 3.68 -0.47 -20.66
N LYS A 65 3.24 -1.73 -20.78
CA LYS A 65 2.99 -2.38 -22.07
C LYS A 65 1.55 -2.22 -22.56
N ASN A 66 0.66 -1.70 -21.71
CA ASN A 66 -0.78 -1.64 -21.94
C ASN A 66 -1.34 -2.99 -22.42
N LYS A 67 -0.94 -4.07 -21.74
CA LYS A 67 -1.27 -5.45 -22.12
C LYS A 67 -1.91 -6.18 -20.95
N THR A 68 -3.05 -6.82 -21.18
CA THR A 68 -3.64 -7.76 -20.22
C THR A 68 -2.64 -8.88 -19.91
N VAL A 69 -2.30 -9.04 -18.62
CA VAL A 69 -1.43 -10.12 -18.13
C VAL A 69 -2.18 -11.13 -17.27
N PHE A 70 -3.41 -10.80 -16.86
CA PHE A 70 -4.26 -11.67 -16.06
C PHE A 70 -5.72 -11.33 -16.30
N THR A 71 -6.56 -12.35 -16.40
CA THR A 71 -8.02 -12.23 -16.46
C THR A 71 -8.62 -13.27 -15.53
N ALA A 72 -9.58 -12.87 -14.69
CA ALA A 72 -10.31 -13.79 -13.84
C ALA A 72 -11.72 -13.26 -13.54
N LYS A 73 -12.59 -14.13 -13.05
CA LYS A 73 -13.95 -13.78 -12.67
C LYS A 73 -13.96 -12.92 -11.40
N LEU A 74 -14.87 -11.96 -11.36
CA LEU A 74 -15.28 -11.34 -10.10
C LEU A 74 -16.01 -12.38 -9.24
N SER A 75 -15.91 -12.25 -7.93
CA SER A 75 -16.76 -13.02 -7.02
C SER A 75 -18.24 -12.67 -7.23
N GLU A 76 -19.11 -13.50 -6.66
CA GLU A 76 -20.49 -13.09 -6.40
C GLU A 76 -20.51 -11.83 -5.53
N SER A 77 -21.62 -11.09 -5.61
CA SER A 77 -21.85 -9.91 -4.77
C SER A 77 -21.98 -10.32 -3.31
N LEU A 78 -21.30 -9.59 -2.44
CA LEU A 78 -21.27 -9.79 -0.99
C LEU A 78 -21.71 -8.50 -0.30
N ILE A 79 -22.40 -8.62 0.83
CA ILE A 79 -22.71 -7.47 1.67
C ILE A 79 -21.57 -7.30 2.69
N TRP A 80 -21.01 -6.10 2.76
CA TRP A 80 -20.06 -5.69 3.78
C TRP A 80 -20.80 -4.85 4.83
N ASP A 81 -21.33 -5.52 5.85
CA ASP A 81 -22.25 -4.90 6.83
C ASP A 81 -21.66 -3.68 7.55
N LEU A 82 -20.38 -3.71 7.91
CA LEU A 82 -19.72 -2.61 8.63
C LEU A 82 -19.66 -1.30 7.82
N ALA A 83 -19.74 -1.38 6.50
CA ALA A 83 -19.71 -0.24 5.59
C ALA A 83 -21.08 0.04 4.95
N GLY A 84 -22.03 -0.88 5.09
CA GLY A 84 -23.32 -0.83 4.39
C GLY A 84 -23.16 -0.90 2.86
N GLU A 85 -22.10 -1.53 2.36
CA GLU A 85 -21.77 -1.60 0.94
C GLU A 85 -22.01 -3.02 0.38
N THR A 86 -22.49 -3.12 -0.85
CA THR A 86 -22.44 -4.37 -1.63
C THR A 86 -21.18 -4.34 -2.49
N VAL A 87 -20.36 -5.38 -2.38
CA VAL A 87 -19.04 -5.44 -3.01
C VAL A 87 -18.84 -6.74 -3.79
N GLN A 88 -17.91 -6.71 -4.73
CA GLN A 88 -17.35 -7.91 -5.37
C GLN A 88 -15.84 -7.95 -5.14
N VAL A 89 -15.27 -9.14 -5.10
CA VAL A 89 -13.83 -9.35 -4.90
C VAL A 89 -13.19 -9.75 -6.22
N ALA A 90 -12.14 -9.03 -6.59
CA ALA A 90 -11.22 -9.40 -7.65
C ALA A 90 -9.97 -10.04 -7.03
N ASP A 91 -9.88 -11.37 -7.06
CA ASP A 91 -8.73 -12.12 -6.52
C ASP A 91 -7.74 -12.49 -7.64
N PHE A 92 -6.56 -11.87 -7.62
CA PHE A 92 -5.47 -12.11 -8.56
C PHE A 92 -4.25 -12.69 -7.85
N SER A 93 -4.47 -13.45 -6.77
CA SER A 93 -3.39 -14.04 -5.97
C SER A 93 -2.47 -14.96 -6.79
N SER A 94 -2.97 -15.60 -7.85
CA SER A 94 -2.19 -16.46 -8.72
C SER A 94 -1.26 -15.70 -9.68
N LEU A 95 -1.45 -14.38 -9.87
CA LEU A 95 -0.51 -13.55 -10.63
C LEU A 95 0.77 -13.34 -9.82
N LYS A 96 1.87 -13.95 -10.28
CA LYS A 96 3.21 -13.84 -9.67
C LYS A 96 4.17 -12.95 -10.46
N GLN A 97 3.78 -12.54 -11.66
CA GLN A 97 4.58 -11.68 -12.53
C GLN A 97 4.87 -10.38 -11.79
N GLN A 98 6.14 -9.98 -11.78
CA GLN A 98 6.56 -8.72 -11.19
C GLN A 98 6.36 -7.57 -12.17
N GLY A 99 6.10 -6.38 -11.64
CA GLY A 99 5.90 -5.18 -12.45
C GLY A 99 4.97 -4.17 -11.78
N ILE A 100 4.60 -3.17 -12.58
CA ILE A 100 3.61 -2.16 -12.23
C ILE A 100 2.35 -2.47 -13.03
N PHE A 101 1.21 -2.49 -12.36
CA PHE A 101 -0.05 -2.91 -12.94
C PHE A 101 -1.18 -1.96 -12.58
N VAL A 102 -2.24 -2.00 -13.37
CA VAL A 102 -3.56 -1.47 -13.04
C VAL A 102 -4.59 -2.58 -13.18
N LEU A 103 -5.63 -2.53 -12.35
CA LEU A 103 -6.79 -3.42 -12.46
C LEU A 103 -7.89 -2.69 -13.25
N TYR A 104 -8.52 -3.40 -14.19
CA TYR A 104 -9.58 -2.89 -15.04
C TYR A 104 -10.85 -3.74 -14.86
N VAL A 105 -11.99 -3.07 -14.73
CA VAL A 105 -13.31 -3.69 -14.77
C VAL A 105 -14.18 -2.92 -15.76
N ASP A 106 -14.80 -3.63 -16.69
CA ASP A 106 -15.68 -3.02 -17.69
C ASP A 106 -16.88 -2.30 -17.03
N GLY A 107 -17.27 -1.15 -17.57
CA GLY A 107 -18.28 -0.26 -16.99
C GLY A 107 -17.88 0.47 -15.69
N ILE A 108 -16.71 0.15 -15.10
CA ILE A 108 -16.18 0.80 -13.90
C ILE A 108 -14.94 1.64 -14.20
N GLY A 109 -13.98 1.09 -14.96
CA GLY A 109 -12.73 1.74 -15.30
C GLY A 109 -11.50 1.11 -14.63
N TYR A 110 -10.45 1.92 -14.47
CA TYR A 110 -9.14 1.49 -13.97
C TYR A 110 -8.92 1.84 -12.51
N SER A 111 -8.14 1.02 -11.81
CA SER A 111 -7.63 1.31 -10.47
C SER A 111 -6.46 2.31 -10.49
N HIS A 112 -6.03 2.74 -9.30
CA HIS A 112 -4.68 3.29 -9.13
C HIS A 112 -3.63 2.23 -9.46
N PRO A 113 -2.44 2.63 -9.95
CA PRO A 113 -1.35 1.70 -10.20
C PRO A 113 -0.83 1.09 -8.90
N PHE A 114 -0.39 -0.16 -8.97
CA PHE A 114 0.21 -0.89 -7.85
C PHE A 114 1.36 -1.77 -8.33
N GLU A 115 2.27 -2.10 -7.41
CA GLU A 115 3.42 -2.96 -7.73
C GLU A 115 3.18 -4.42 -7.31
N ILE A 116 3.74 -5.37 -8.06
CA ILE A 116 3.99 -6.73 -7.57
C ILE A 116 5.50 -6.94 -7.57
N LYS A 117 6.12 -7.05 -6.40
CA LYS A 117 7.56 -7.30 -6.28
C LYS A 117 7.96 -7.80 -4.89
N PRO A 118 9.12 -8.45 -4.74
CA PRO A 118 9.72 -8.68 -3.43
C PRO A 118 9.92 -7.37 -2.66
N ALA A 119 9.80 -7.43 -1.33
CA ALA A 119 10.01 -6.28 -0.44
C ALA A 119 9.14 -5.03 -0.78
N VAL A 120 7.96 -5.22 -1.37
CA VAL A 120 7.11 -4.10 -1.83
C VAL A 120 6.74 -3.11 -0.71
N LEU A 121 6.58 -3.59 0.53
CA LEU A 121 6.25 -2.75 1.68
C LEU A 121 7.48 -2.17 2.40
N ASN A 122 8.71 -2.47 1.96
CA ASN A 122 9.92 -2.06 2.68
C ASN A 122 10.05 -0.52 2.77
N LYS A 123 9.68 0.20 1.70
CA LYS A 123 9.63 1.66 1.73
C LYS A 123 8.62 2.18 2.76
N ALA A 124 7.44 1.56 2.84
CA ALA A 124 6.40 1.93 3.81
C ALA A 124 6.85 1.64 5.25
N LEU A 125 7.48 0.48 5.49
CA LEU A 125 8.07 0.12 6.78
C LEU A 125 9.10 1.15 7.23
N LYS A 126 10.06 1.49 6.37
CA LYS A 126 11.10 2.49 6.68
C LYS A 126 10.50 3.88 6.91
N ALA A 127 9.48 4.26 6.16
CA ALA A 127 8.77 5.52 6.36
C ALA A 127 8.04 5.56 7.71
N ALA A 128 7.35 4.47 8.10
CA ALA A 128 6.67 4.37 9.39
C ALA A 128 7.64 4.50 10.58
N ILE A 129 8.79 3.81 10.51
CA ILE A 129 9.85 3.93 11.52
C ILE A 129 10.44 5.35 11.53
N LYS A 130 10.69 5.93 10.36
CA LYS A 130 11.17 7.31 10.23
C LYS A 130 10.17 8.33 10.80
N GLY A 131 8.87 8.01 10.85
CA GLY A 131 7.87 8.79 11.59
C GLY A 131 8.32 9.12 13.02
N GLN A 132 8.92 8.16 13.72
CA GLN A 132 9.41 8.36 15.09
C GLN A 132 10.59 9.32 15.18
N TYR A 133 11.38 9.46 14.10
CA TYR A 133 12.41 10.50 14.06
C TYR A 133 11.78 11.89 14.04
N TYR A 134 10.71 12.09 13.25
CA TYR A 134 10.02 13.38 13.17
C TYR A 134 9.34 13.77 14.48
N GLN A 135 8.90 12.79 15.28
CA GLN A 135 8.28 13.02 16.58
C GLN A 135 9.29 13.29 17.72
N ARG A 136 10.61 13.29 17.50
CA ARG A 136 11.59 13.46 18.60
C ARG A 136 11.44 14.78 19.36
N ALA A 137 11.15 14.73 20.65
CA ALA A 137 11.05 15.91 21.51
C ALA A 137 12.44 16.39 22.00
N SER A 138 12.54 17.65 22.42
CA SER A 138 13.73 18.24 23.08
C SER A 138 15.01 18.21 22.25
N MET A 139 14.91 18.03 20.93
CA MET A 139 16.04 18.10 20.02
C MET A 139 15.62 18.65 18.65
N GLY A 140 16.59 19.16 17.92
CA GLY A 140 16.40 19.55 16.53
C GLY A 140 16.26 18.33 15.63
N LEU A 141 15.60 18.53 14.50
CA LEU A 141 15.58 17.56 13.41
C LEU A 141 16.57 18.04 12.35
N GLU A 142 17.68 17.33 12.23
CA GLU A 142 18.75 17.64 11.28
C GLU A 142 18.30 17.43 9.84
N LYS A 143 18.72 18.34 8.95
CA LYS A 143 18.38 18.34 7.52
C LYS A 143 18.70 17.02 6.81
N GLU A 144 19.82 16.40 7.16
CA GLU A 144 20.26 15.12 6.58
C GLU A 144 19.18 14.04 6.73
N TYR A 145 18.50 14.02 7.87
CA TYR A 145 17.49 13.01 8.18
C TYR A 145 16.06 13.53 7.97
N ALA A 146 15.83 14.84 8.01
CA ALA A 146 14.49 15.43 7.95
C ALA A 146 14.12 16.06 6.60
N SER A 147 15.11 16.33 5.75
CA SER A 147 14.94 17.04 4.48
C SER A 147 14.20 18.37 4.68
N LEU A 148 13.02 18.55 4.07
CA LEU A 148 12.21 19.78 4.18
C LEU A 148 11.55 19.94 5.56
N TRP A 149 11.54 18.90 6.38
CA TRP A 149 10.93 18.88 7.71
C TRP A 149 11.95 19.15 8.83
N GLU A 150 13.11 19.72 8.49
CA GLU A 150 14.08 20.16 9.49
C GLU A 150 13.46 21.17 10.46
N ARG A 151 13.86 21.12 11.73
CA ARG A 151 13.43 22.10 12.72
C ARG A 151 14.43 22.24 13.86
N SER A 152 14.42 23.41 14.49
CA SER A 152 15.17 23.66 15.71
C SER A 152 14.68 22.81 16.90
N LYS A 153 15.49 22.76 17.96
CA LYS A 153 15.12 22.12 19.23
C LYS A 153 13.86 22.78 19.80
N GLY A 154 12.80 21.99 19.96
CA GLY A 154 11.57 22.38 20.64
C GLY A 154 11.44 21.69 22.00
N HIS A 155 10.78 22.33 22.97
CA HIS A 155 10.53 21.79 24.32
C HIS A 155 11.77 21.16 24.96
N PRO A 156 12.79 21.95 25.36
CA PRO A 156 13.99 21.43 26.00
C PRO A 156 13.70 20.56 27.22
N ASP A 157 12.63 20.89 27.95
CA ASP A 157 12.17 20.20 29.15
C ASP A 157 13.23 20.13 30.26
N ASP A 158 14.09 21.16 30.32
CA ASP A 158 15.14 21.31 31.32
C ASP A 158 14.59 21.81 32.67
N SER A 159 13.30 22.20 32.73
CA SER A 159 12.63 22.69 33.95
C SER A 159 11.11 22.58 33.83
N VAL A 160 10.56 21.37 33.97
CA VAL A 160 9.12 21.07 33.86
C VAL A 160 8.47 21.10 35.25
N LEU A 161 7.43 21.92 35.43
CA LEU A 161 6.70 22.03 36.69
C LEU A 161 5.93 20.75 37.02
N PHE A 162 5.98 20.30 38.28
CA PHE A 162 5.07 19.27 38.76
C PHE A 162 3.63 19.79 38.81
N HIS A 163 2.71 19.04 38.22
CA HIS A 163 1.28 19.32 38.37
C HIS A 163 0.84 19.06 39.82
N LEU A 164 -0.10 19.86 40.33
CA LEU A 164 -0.57 19.79 41.72
C LEU A 164 -1.08 18.38 42.12
N SER A 165 -1.68 17.66 41.18
CA SER A 165 -2.17 16.29 41.40
C SER A 165 -1.07 15.29 41.76
N THR A 166 0.20 15.60 41.51
CA THR A 166 1.32 14.74 41.88
C THR A 166 1.67 14.82 43.37
N GLY A 167 1.15 15.83 44.10
CA GLY A 167 1.53 16.12 45.48
C GLY A 167 2.98 16.62 45.64
N ARG A 168 3.68 16.91 44.54
CA ARG A 168 5.06 17.39 44.51
C ARG A 168 5.10 18.88 44.18
N SER A 169 6.13 19.56 44.67
CA SER A 169 6.48 20.93 44.32
C SER A 169 7.79 21.00 43.53
N GLY A 170 8.04 22.12 42.88
CA GLY A 170 9.26 22.36 42.11
C GLY A 170 9.20 21.81 40.68
N VAL A 171 10.38 21.62 40.09
CA VAL A 171 10.54 21.26 38.67
C VAL A 171 11.33 19.97 38.51
N VAL A 172 11.17 19.33 37.35
CA VAL A 172 11.94 18.15 36.94
C VAL A 172 12.57 18.38 35.56
N VAL A 173 13.78 17.87 35.39
CA VAL A 173 14.47 17.79 34.10
C VAL A 173 13.99 16.52 33.40
N SER A 174 13.28 16.66 32.27
CA SER A 174 12.71 15.53 31.53
C SER A 174 12.87 15.70 30.01
N PRO A 175 14.10 15.92 29.49
CA PRO A 175 14.33 16.06 28.05
C PRO A 175 14.13 14.75 27.29
N LYS A 176 14.02 14.88 25.97
CA LYS A 176 13.93 13.81 24.97
C LYS A 176 12.58 13.09 24.98
N GLY A 177 12.53 11.93 24.30
CA GLY A 177 11.31 11.17 24.05
C GLY A 177 10.67 11.54 22.71
N TRP A 178 9.38 11.23 22.58
CA TRP A 178 8.58 11.52 21.40
C TRP A 178 7.35 12.34 21.77
N TYR A 179 7.03 13.32 20.93
CA TYR A 179 5.70 13.90 20.87
C TYR A 179 4.71 12.80 20.49
N ASP A 180 3.64 12.68 21.26
CA ASP A 180 2.80 11.48 21.25
C ASP A 180 1.87 11.41 20.04
N ALA A 181 1.36 12.55 19.61
CA ALA A 181 0.45 12.64 18.49
C ALA A 181 0.63 13.98 17.74
N GLY A 182 -0.48 14.65 17.41
CA GLY A 182 -0.48 15.98 16.81
C GLY A 182 -0.18 17.10 17.80
N ASP A 183 -0.18 16.82 19.10
CA ASP A 183 0.26 17.72 20.16
C ASP A 183 1.73 17.46 20.57
N TYR A 184 2.26 18.32 21.43
CA TYR A 184 3.65 18.24 21.90
C TYR A 184 3.80 17.54 23.27
N GLY A 185 2.76 16.91 23.78
CA GLY A 185 2.79 16.11 25.00
C GLY A 185 3.59 14.82 24.84
N LYS A 186 4.05 14.29 25.97
CA LYS A 186 4.79 13.02 26.06
C LYS A 186 4.14 12.15 27.12
N TYR A 187 3.67 10.96 26.75
CA TYR A 187 2.88 10.11 27.63
C TYR A 187 3.54 8.75 27.81
N VAL A 188 3.86 8.39 29.06
CA VAL A 188 4.61 7.16 29.38
C VAL A 188 3.88 5.90 28.90
N VAL A 189 2.56 5.83 29.08
CA VAL A 189 1.77 4.64 28.70
C VAL A 189 1.86 4.36 27.20
N ASN A 190 1.61 5.37 26.37
CA ASN A 190 1.63 5.21 24.91
C ASN A 190 3.07 5.10 24.35
N GLY A 191 4.01 5.83 24.94
CA GLY A 191 5.44 5.71 24.62
C GLY A 191 6.01 4.33 24.92
N ALA A 192 5.62 3.71 26.04
CA ALA A 192 6.07 2.36 26.41
C ALA A 192 5.54 1.29 25.44
N LEU A 193 4.28 1.39 25.01
CA LEU A 193 3.71 0.49 24.01
C LEU A 193 4.45 0.60 22.67
N SER A 194 4.66 1.84 22.19
CA SER A 194 5.37 2.10 20.93
C SER A 194 6.80 1.55 20.97
N LEU A 195 7.52 1.77 22.08
CA LEU A 195 8.86 1.21 22.28
C LEU A 195 8.83 -0.32 22.27
N GLY A 196 7.89 -0.94 22.98
CA GLY A 196 7.74 -2.39 23.04
C GLY A 196 7.48 -3.04 21.68
N GLN A 197 6.68 -2.39 20.82
CA GLN A 197 6.44 -2.85 19.46
C GLN A 197 7.71 -2.77 18.59
N MET A 198 8.48 -1.69 18.70
CA MET A 198 9.74 -1.53 17.97
C MET A 198 10.81 -2.53 18.41
N LEU A 199 10.93 -2.78 19.72
CA LEU A 199 11.85 -3.79 20.26
C LEU A 199 11.44 -5.20 19.81
N THR A 200 10.15 -5.53 19.89
CA THR A 200 9.62 -6.82 19.39
C THR A 200 9.93 -7.01 17.90
N LEU A 201 9.75 -5.96 17.08
CA LEU A 201 10.09 -6.01 15.65
C LEU A 201 11.57 -6.34 15.44
N TYR A 202 12.46 -5.67 16.19
CA TYR A 202 13.90 -5.91 16.10
C TYR A 202 14.30 -7.32 16.55
N GLU A 203 13.71 -7.81 17.65
CA GLU A 203 13.99 -9.16 18.18
C GLU A 203 13.50 -10.26 17.24
N GLN A 204 12.30 -10.13 16.68
CA GLN A 204 11.72 -11.14 15.80
C GLN A 204 12.30 -11.11 14.38
N TYR A 205 12.70 -9.92 13.91
CA TYR A 205 13.14 -9.71 12.53
C TYR A 205 14.40 -8.83 12.47
N PRO A 206 15.55 -9.30 12.99
CA PRO A 206 16.75 -8.47 13.18
C PRO A 206 17.38 -7.93 11.88
N THR A 207 16.97 -8.46 10.72
CA THR A 207 17.51 -8.11 9.40
C THR A 207 16.49 -7.37 8.51
N ILE A 208 15.32 -6.99 9.05
CA ILE A 208 14.21 -6.44 8.27
C ILE A 208 14.38 -4.96 7.89
N ILE A 209 15.25 -4.22 8.59
CA ILE A 209 15.48 -2.77 8.41
C ILE A 209 16.81 -2.55 7.69
#